data_AF-W9VSW2-F1
#
_entry.id   AF-W9VSW2-F1
#
_cell.length_a   1.000
_cell.length_b   1.000
_cell.length_c   1.000
_cell.angle_alpha   90.00
_cell.angle_beta   90.00
_cell.angle_gamma   90.00
#
_symmetry.space_group_name_H-M   'P 1'
#
loop_
_entity.id
_entity.type
_entity.pdbx_description
1 polymer ?
#
loop_
_entity_poly.entity_id
_entity_poly.type
_entity_poly.pdbx_seq_one_letter_code
_entity_poly.pdbx_strand_id
1 'polypeptide(L)'
;MEIAKLYKKVLTAMGTKRKLGSHLEELALDVEAHCHKLSEIEEPLQKPFATEALTNVRSDRKDAGAGTEEVLLKESISEFRKLNEEKGQILRQLWDEWEDVQFKIMSLAVELYGKDSLHVVQMETGPTKPGQRERLHDMFQVAKIAYDEMRRNHADFQQGLEGFEEDMGQISNKARNVAKEIHEVCTAPCLDAKAVRNNVVQSHVQKRTENMKRITTLLQQFTED
;
A
#
# COMPACT_ATOMS: atom_id res chain seq x y z
N MET A 1 -2.05 27.48 -4.68
CA MET A 1 -2.71 26.60 -5.68
C MET A 1 -2.03 25.24 -5.81
N GLU A 2 -0.70 25.15 -5.69
CA GLU A 2 0.13 23.93 -5.71
C GLU A 2 -0.21 22.90 -4.61
N ILE A 3 -0.40 23.35 -3.36
CA ILE A 3 -0.71 22.48 -2.21
C ILE A 3 -2.02 21.70 -2.40
N ALA A 4 -3.04 22.32 -3.00
CA ALA A 4 -4.31 21.66 -3.28
C ALA A 4 -4.16 20.57 -4.36
N LYS A 5 -3.23 20.73 -5.31
CA LYS A 5 -2.92 19.70 -6.31
C LYS A 5 -2.18 18.52 -5.68
N LEU A 6 -1.21 18.78 -4.81
CA LEU A 6 -0.51 17.73 -4.04
C LEU A 6 -1.48 16.96 -3.14
N TYR A 7 -2.37 17.64 -2.43
CA TYR A 7 -3.38 17.00 -1.58
C TYR A 7 -4.31 16.10 -2.39
N LYS A 8 -4.75 16.55 -3.57
CA LYS A 8 -5.58 15.76 -4.49
C LYS A 8 -4.83 14.52 -5.01
N LYS A 9 -3.54 14.65 -5.36
CA LYS A 9 -2.71 13.52 -5.80
C LYS A 9 -2.51 12.48 -4.69
N VAL A 10 -2.22 12.90 -3.46
CA VAL A 10 -2.13 12.02 -2.28
C VAL A 10 -3.46 11.30 -2.01
N LEU A 11 -4.59 12.02 -2.11
CA LEU A 11 -5.91 11.43 -1.96
C LEU A 11 -6.20 10.35 -3.01
N THR A 12 -5.71 10.55 -4.24
CA THR A 12 -5.89 9.61 -5.36
C THR A 12 -5.02 8.37 -5.16
N ALA A 13 -3.76 8.54 -4.75
CA ALA A 13 -2.84 7.43 -4.44
C ALA A 13 -3.27 6.61 -3.21
N MET A 14 -3.86 7.26 -2.19
CA MET A 14 -4.47 6.54 -1.08
C MET A 14 -5.75 5.80 -1.51
N GLY A 15 -6.49 6.34 -2.47
CA GLY A 15 -7.67 5.70 -3.06
C GLY A 15 -7.33 4.42 -3.82
N THR A 16 -6.25 4.40 -4.61
CA THR A 16 -5.80 3.19 -5.32
C THR A 16 -5.27 2.12 -4.38
N LYS A 17 -4.53 2.51 -3.32
CA LYS A 17 -4.06 1.57 -2.29
C LYS A 17 -5.22 0.93 -1.53
N ARG A 18 -6.29 1.70 -1.25
CA ARG A 18 -7.51 1.19 -0.63
C ARG A 18 -8.30 0.25 -1.56
N LYS A 19 -8.34 0.55 -2.87
CA LYS A 19 -8.93 -0.34 -3.88
C LYS A 19 -8.20 -1.67 -4.02
N LEU A 20 -6.86 -1.66 -3.99
CA LEU A 20 -6.06 -2.88 -3.98
C LEU A 20 -6.34 -3.71 -2.72
N GLY A 21 -6.43 -3.04 -1.56
CA GLY A 21 -6.83 -3.67 -0.30
C GLY A 21 -8.20 -4.36 -0.40
N SER A 22 -9.20 -3.67 -0.95
CA SER A 22 -10.54 -4.27 -1.12
C SER A 22 -10.55 -5.43 -2.12
N HIS A 23 -9.78 -5.37 -3.22
CA HIS A 23 -9.70 -6.49 -4.17
C HIS A 23 -9.01 -7.72 -3.56
N LEU A 24 -8.01 -7.50 -2.68
CA LEU A 24 -7.33 -8.59 -1.99
C LEU A 24 -8.25 -9.26 -0.95
N GLU A 25 -9.05 -8.46 -0.26
CA GLU A 25 -10.02 -8.90 0.74
C GLU A 25 -11.17 -9.69 0.08
N GLU A 26 -11.68 -9.22 -1.06
CA GLU A 26 -12.66 -9.94 -1.88
C GLU A 26 -12.09 -11.28 -2.39
N LEU A 27 -10.85 -11.30 -2.87
CA LEU A 27 -10.19 -12.53 -3.32
C LEU A 27 -9.99 -13.54 -2.17
N ALA A 28 -9.70 -13.06 -0.96
CA ALA A 28 -9.56 -13.92 0.21
C ALA A 28 -10.91 -14.60 0.57
N LEU A 29 -12.01 -13.85 0.49
CA LEU A 29 -13.36 -14.38 0.68
C LEU A 29 -13.73 -15.40 -0.40
N ASP A 30 -13.38 -15.13 -1.67
CA ASP A 30 -13.59 -16.07 -2.78
C ASP A 30 -12.86 -17.40 -2.52
N VAL A 31 -11.60 -17.35 -2.07
CA VAL A 31 -10.79 -18.54 -1.76
C VAL A 31 -11.37 -19.32 -0.58
N GLU A 32 -11.75 -18.63 0.50
CA GLU A 32 -12.33 -19.25 1.69
C GLU A 32 -13.67 -19.95 1.38
N ALA A 33 -14.53 -19.29 0.61
CA ALA A 33 -15.78 -19.88 0.13
C ALA A 33 -15.53 -21.14 -0.72
N HIS A 34 -14.48 -21.13 -1.54
CA HIS A 34 -14.11 -22.28 -2.38
C HIS A 34 -13.63 -23.48 -1.55
N CYS A 35 -12.78 -23.24 -0.54
CA CYS A 35 -12.33 -24.26 0.40
C CYS A 35 -13.50 -24.90 1.18
N HIS A 36 -14.50 -24.09 1.56
CA HIS A 36 -15.70 -24.59 2.22
C HIS A 36 -16.51 -25.52 1.31
N LYS A 37 -16.80 -25.11 0.06
CA LYS A 37 -17.51 -25.96 -0.92
C LYS A 37 -16.80 -27.28 -1.17
N LEU A 38 -15.46 -27.26 -1.29
CA LEU A 38 -14.64 -28.47 -1.44
C LEU A 38 -14.79 -29.41 -0.25
N SER A 39 -14.76 -28.86 0.96
CA SER A 39 -14.91 -29.65 2.20
C SER A 39 -16.29 -30.32 2.30
N GLU A 40 -17.36 -29.62 1.90
CA GLU A 40 -18.73 -30.19 1.86
C GLU A 40 -18.89 -31.33 0.85
N ILE A 41 -18.05 -31.38 -0.19
CA ILE A 41 -18.07 -32.44 -1.19
C ILE A 41 -17.19 -33.62 -0.77
N GLU A 42 -16.07 -33.35 -0.08
CA GLU A 42 -15.13 -34.37 0.35
C GLU A 42 -15.64 -35.17 1.56
N GLU A 43 -16.30 -34.52 2.53
CA GLU A 43 -16.79 -35.17 3.76
C GLU A 43 -17.70 -36.40 3.49
N PRO A 44 -18.69 -36.36 2.56
CA PRO A 44 -19.49 -37.53 2.21
C PRO A 44 -18.71 -38.64 1.49
N LEU A 45 -17.66 -38.28 0.73
CA LEU A 45 -16.82 -39.23 0.01
C LEU A 45 -15.84 -39.97 0.92
N GLN A 46 -15.52 -39.40 2.09
CA GLN A 46 -14.69 -40.04 3.11
C GLN A 46 -15.45 -41.06 3.97
N LYS A 47 -16.79 -41.15 3.86
CA LYS A 47 -17.56 -42.18 4.57
C LYS A 47 -17.26 -43.56 3.98
N PRO A 48 -16.77 -44.53 4.79
CA PRO A 48 -16.59 -45.90 4.31
C PRO A 48 -17.91 -46.48 3.83
N PHE A 49 -17.92 -47.14 2.67
CA PHE A 49 -19.07 -47.85 2.10
C PHE A 49 -19.68 -48.95 2.99
N ALA A 50 -19.07 -49.24 4.15
CA ALA A 50 -19.38 -50.39 4.98
C ALA A 50 -20.61 -50.24 5.90
N THR A 51 -21.33 -49.11 5.87
CA THR A 51 -22.42 -48.85 6.83
C THR A 51 -23.86 -48.95 6.28
N GLU A 52 -24.07 -49.17 4.99
CA GLU A 52 -25.42 -49.40 4.46
C GLU A 52 -25.70 -50.91 4.35
N ALA A 53 -26.37 -51.43 5.37
CA ALA A 53 -26.81 -52.81 5.43
C ALA A 53 -27.73 -53.12 4.23
N LEU A 54 -27.30 -54.04 3.37
CA LEU A 54 -28.09 -54.60 2.29
C LEU A 54 -29.38 -55.20 2.87
N THR A 55 -30.51 -54.52 2.65
CA THR A 55 -31.84 -55.01 3.06
C THR A 55 -32.37 -55.98 2.02
N ASN A 56 -32.32 -57.28 2.32
CA ASN A 56 -32.99 -58.30 1.53
C ASN A 56 -34.51 -58.12 1.62
N VAL A 57 -35.15 -57.80 0.49
CA VAL A 57 -36.61 -57.83 0.38
C VAL A 57 -37.02 -59.22 -0.08
N ARG A 58 -37.64 -60.01 0.81
CA ARG A 58 -38.28 -61.27 0.40
C ARG A 58 -39.53 -60.96 -0.42
N SER A 59 -39.55 -61.45 -1.66
CA SER A 59 -40.77 -61.46 -2.46
C SER A 59 -41.73 -62.51 -1.89
N ASP A 60 -42.84 -62.07 -1.29
CA ASP A 60 -43.95 -62.94 -0.91
C ASP A 60 -44.74 -63.36 -2.17
N ARG A 61 -44.10 -64.17 -3.03
CA ARG A 61 -44.82 -64.95 -4.03
C ARG A 61 -44.78 -66.42 -3.62
N LYS A 62 -45.89 -66.85 -3.02
CA LYS A 62 -46.26 -68.27 -2.91
C LYS A 62 -46.49 -68.79 -4.33
N ASP A 63 -45.43 -69.25 -4.99
CA ASP A 63 -45.50 -70.38 -5.93
C ASP A 63 -44.08 -70.89 -6.20
N ALA A 64 -43.98 -72.21 -6.28
CA ALA A 64 -42.76 -72.98 -6.05
C ALA A 64 -41.66 -72.79 -7.10
N GLY A 65 -40.40 -72.82 -6.63
CA GLY A 65 -39.20 -73.00 -7.43
C GLY A 65 -38.14 -71.94 -7.13
N ALA A 66 -37.17 -72.29 -6.27
CA ALA A 66 -35.93 -71.55 -5.97
C ALA A 66 -36.06 -70.03 -6.04
N GLY A 67 -36.39 -69.40 -4.91
CA GLY A 67 -36.47 -67.94 -4.80
C GLY A 67 -35.21 -67.29 -5.34
N THR A 68 -35.31 -66.70 -6.53
CA THR A 68 -34.32 -65.79 -7.06
C THR A 68 -34.32 -64.58 -6.13
N GLU A 69 -33.33 -64.51 -5.24
CA GLU A 69 -32.97 -63.29 -4.53
C GLU A 69 -32.50 -62.27 -5.58
N GLU A 70 -33.45 -61.57 -6.20
CA GLU A 70 -33.13 -60.41 -7.02
C GLU A 70 -32.80 -59.24 -6.08
N VAL A 71 -31.51 -59.03 -5.87
CA VAL A 71 -30.99 -57.79 -5.29
C VAL A 71 -31.30 -56.68 -6.31
N LEU A 72 -32.26 -55.81 -5.99
CA LEU A 72 -32.63 -54.65 -6.79
C LEU A 72 -31.51 -53.59 -6.77
N LEU A 73 -30.40 -53.90 -7.42
CA LEU A 73 -29.28 -52.98 -7.69
C LEU A 73 -29.68 -51.81 -8.60
N LYS A 74 -30.90 -51.83 -9.18
CA LYS A 74 -31.29 -50.90 -10.24
C LYS A 74 -31.56 -49.48 -9.72
N GLU A 75 -32.19 -49.35 -8.55
CA GLU A 75 -32.44 -48.05 -7.91
C GLU A 75 -31.14 -47.47 -7.35
N SER A 76 -30.36 -48.25 -6.61
CA SER A 76 -29.07 -47.80 -6.06
C SER A 76 -28.03 -47.46 -7.14
N ILE A 77 -27.98 -48.18 -8.27
CA ILE A 77 -27.12 -47.81 -9.41
C ILE A 77 -27.62 -46.51 -10.08
N SER A 78 -28.94 -46.28 -10.13
CA SER A 78 -29.51 -45.05 -10.69
C SER A 78 -29.21 -43.85 -9.79
N GLU A 79 -29.35 -44.00 -8.47
CA GLU A 79 -28.99 -43.00 -7.47
C GLU A 79 -27.50 -42.70 -7.50
N PHE A 80 -26.65 -43.73 -7.57
CA PHE A 80 -25.20 -43.55 -7.72
C PHE A 80 -24.83 -42.80 -9.00
N ARG A 81 -25.44 -43.14 -10.15
CA ARG A 81 -25.19 -42.43 -11.41
C ARG A 81 -25.62 -40.97 -11.33
N LYS A 82 -26.80 -40.71 -10.76
CA LYS A 82 -27.32 -39.35 -10.57
C LYS A 82 -26.39 -38.55 -9.64
N LEU A 83 -25.98 -39.12 -8.52
CA LEU A 83 -25.05 -38.50 -7.59
C LEU A 83 -23.69 -38.22 -8.25
N ASN A 84 -23.17 -39.16 -9.04
CA ASN A 84 -21.91 -39.00 -9.76
C ASN A 84 -22.00 -37.91 -10.84
N GLU A 85 -23.15 -37.79 -11.50
CA GLU A 85 -23.39 -36.76 -12.51
C GLU A 85 -23.54 -35.37 -11.87
N GLU A 86 -24.27 -35.26 -10.76
CA GLU A 86 -24.41 -34.05 -9.96
C GLU A 86 -23.06 -33.59 -9.36
N LYS A 87 -22.34 -34.49 -8.68
CA LYS A 87 -21.02 -34.19 -8.10
C LYS A 87 -19.99 -33.90 -9.19
N GLY A 88 -20.06 -34.59 -10.32
CA GLY A 88 -19.23 -34.32 -11.49
C GLY A 88 -19.50 -32.96 -12.14
N GLN A 89 -20.73 -32.45 -12.07
CA GLN A 89 -21.03 -31.06 -12.48
C GLN A 89 -20.43 -30.06 -11.49
N ILE A 90 -20.59 -30.29 -10.18
CA ILE A 90 -20.04 -29.40 -9.16
C ILE A 90 -18.51 -29.33 -9.24
N LEU A 91 -17.82 -30.45 -9.44
CA LEU A 91 -16.37 -30.47 -9.61
C LEU A 91 -15.90 -29.69 -10.85
N ARG A 92 -16.64 -29.77 -11.96
CA ARG A 92 -16.35 -28.97 -13.16
C ARG A 92 -16.54 -27.48 -12.90
N GLN A 93 -17.63 -27.12 -12.21
CA GLN A 93 -17.88 -25.73 -11.85
C GLN A 93 -16.79 -25.18 -10.91
N LEU A 94 -16.39 -25.95 -9.90
CA LEU A 94 -15.31 -25.56 -9.00
C LEU A 94 -13.99 -25.38 -9.75
N TRP A 95 -13.71 -26.26 -10.72
CA TRP A 95 -12.52 -26.13 -11.54
C TRP A 95 -12.53 -24.84 -12.39
N ASP A 96 -13.66 -24.48 -12.99
CA ASP A 96 -13.79 -23.24 -13.75
C ASP A 96 -13.70 -21.99 -12.84
N GLU A 97 -14.30 -22.03 -11.65
CA GLU A 97 -14.18 -20.98 -10.62
C GLU A 97 -12.71 -20.82 -10.15
N TRP A 98 -11.97 -21.92 -10.00
CA TRP A 98 -10.55 -21.89 -9.64
C TRP A 98 -9.68 -21.28 -10.75
N GLU A 99 -9.95 -21.61 -12.01
CA GLU A 99 -9.27 -20.98 -13.16
C GLU A 99 -9.47 -19.45 -13.17
N ASP A 100 -10.67 -18.98 -12.84
CA ASP A 100 -10.97 -17.55 -12.73
C ASP A 100 -10.18 -16.87 -11.60
N VAL A 101 -10.08 -17.52 -10.44
CA VAL A 101 -9.25 -17.04 -9.31
C VAL A 101 -7.78 -16.93 -9.72
N GLN A 102 -7.26 -17.93 -10.44
CA GLN A 102 -5.88 -17.87 -10.94
C GLN A 102 -5.66 -16.68 -11.89
N PHE A 103 -6.59 -16.39 -12.80
CA PHE A 103 -6.46 -15.24 -13.69
C PHE A 103 -6.52 -13.91 -12.94
N LYS A 104 -7.39 -13.78 -11.92
CA LYS A 104 -7.43 -12.60 -11.05
C LYS A 104 -6.08 -12.38 -10.37
N ILE A 105 -5.47 -13.44 -9.81
CA ILE A 105 -4.14 -13.38 -9.17
C ILE A 105 -3.08 -12.90 -10.17
N MET A 106 -3.05 -13.47 -11.37
CA MET A 106 -2.09 -13.06 -12.40
C MET A 106 -2.30 -11.60 -12.83
N SER A 107 -3.55 -11.16 -12.96
CA SER A 107 -3.88 -9.77 -13.29
C SER A 107 -3.39 -8.79 -12.22
N LEU A 108 -3.63 -9.11 -10.94
CA LEU A 108 -3.11 -8.33 -9.81
C LEU A 108 -1.58 -8.28 -9.80
N ALA A 109 -0.92 -9.39 -10.13
CA ALA A 109 0.53 -9.40 -10.27
C ALA A 109 0.99 -8.44 -11.39
N VAL A 110 0.30 -8.41 -12.54
CA VAL A 110 0.60 -7.46 -13.63
C VAL A 110 0.38 -6.01 -13.17
N GLU A 111 -0.68 -5.73 -12.42
CA GLU A 111 -0.96 -4.40 -11.86
C GLU A 111 0.12 -3.92 -10.87
N LEU A 112 0.78 -4.85 -10.17
CA LEU A 112 1.79 -4.55 -9.16
C LEU A 112 3.21 -4.46 -9.73
N TYR A 113 3.60 -5.43 -10.56
CA TYR A 113 4.98 -5.60 -11.02
C TYR A 113 5.19 -5.15 -12.47
N GLY A 114 4.11 -4.88 -13.20
CA GLY A 114 4.14 -4.61 -14.62
C GLY A 114 4.19 -5.89 -15.45
N LYS A 115 3.64 -5.81 -16.67
CA LYS A 115 3.51 -6.96 -17.58
C LYS A 115 4.86 -7.57 -17.98
N ASP A 116 5.88 -6.75 -18.17
CA ASP A 116 7.18 -7.18 -18.70
C ASP A 116 8.00 -7.97 -17.66
N SER A 117 7.63 -7.88 -16.39
CA SER A 117 8.25 -8.61 -15.28
C SER A 117 7.64 -10.00 -15.06
N LEU A 118 6.53 -10.33 -15.73
CA LEU A 118 5.76 -11.54 -15.52
C LEU A 118 5.84 -12.46 -16.73
N HIS A 119 6.44 -13.63 -16.51
CA HIS A 119 6.46 -14.71 -17.49
C HIS A 119 5.32 -15.70 -17.21
N VAL A 120 4.27 -15.64 -18.01
CA VAL A 120 3.11 -16.53 -17.87
C VAL A 120 3.20 -17.64 -18.91
N VAL A 121 3.72 -18.80 -18.47
CA VAL A 121 3.96 -19.98 -19.33
C VAL A 121 2.69 -20.45 -20.06
N GLN A 122 1.52 -20.28 -19.45
CA GLN A 122 0.22 -20.60 -20.04
C GLN A 122 -0.14 -19.74 -21.28
N MET A 123 0.45 -18.55 -21.44
CA MET A 123 0.24 -17.70 -22.62
C MET A 123 1.07 -18.11 -23.84
N GLU A 124 2.17 -18.84 -23.64
CA GLU A 124 3.14 -19.12 -24.70
C GLU A 124 2.98 -20.52 -25.30
N THR A 125 2.82 -21.54 -24.44
CA THR A 125 2.92 -22.94 -24.88
C THR A 125 1.89 -23.87 -24.23
N GLY A 126 1.03 -23.35 -23.35
CA GLY A 126 0.04 -24.16 -22.64
C GLY A 126 -1.15 -24.56 -23.51
N PRO A 127 -1.71 -25.77 -23.37
CA PRO A 127 -3.02 -26.09 -23.92
C PRO A 127 -4.07 -25.22 -23.22
N THR A 128 -4.64 -24.26 -23.94
CA THR A 128 -5.68 -23.36 -23.44
C THR A 128 -7.05 -23.75 -24.00
N LYS A 129 -8.10 -23.65 -23.17
CA LYS A 129 -9.48 -23.74 -23.63
C LYS A 129 -9.78 -22.63 -24.65
N PRO A 130 -10.71 -22.82 -25.59
CA PRO A 130 -11.14 -21.76 -26.51
C PRO A 130 -11.57 -20.50 -25.74
N GLY A 131 -11.10 -19.32 -26.17
CA GLY A 131 -11.42 -18.03 -25.54
C GLY A 131 -10.66 -17.70 -24.24
N GLN A 132 -10.00 -18.68 -23.60
CA GLN A 132 -9.25 -18.46 -22.36
C GLN A 132 -8.06 -17.52 -22.57
N ARG A 133 -7.35 -17.65 -23.70
CA ARG A 133 -6.21 -16.81 -24.04
C ARG A 133 -6.60 -15.35 -24.30
N GLU A 134 -7.75 -15.14 -24.94
CA GLU A 134 -8.29 -13.81 -25.22
C GLU A 134 -8.71 -13.13 -23.92
N ARG A 135 -9.46 -13.82 -23.06
CA ARG A 135 -9.86 -13.32 -21.74
C ARG A 135 -8.66 -12.94 -20.86
N LEU A 136 -7.63 -13.78 -20.83
CA LEU A 136 -6.41 -13.50 -20.06
C LEU A 136 -5.62 -12.32 -20.68
N HIS A 137 -5.59 -12.20 -22.01
CA HIS A 137 -5.00 -11.05 -22.68
C HIS A 137 -5.70 -9.75 -22.30
N ASP A 138 -7.04 -9.73 -22.35
CA ASP A 138 -7.84 -8.56 -22.02
C ASP A 138 -7.62 -8.12 -20.56
N MET A 139 -7.64 -9.07 -19.62
CA MET A 139 -7.33 -8.79 -18.22
C MET A 139 -5.94 -8.17 -18.06
N PHE A 140 -4.93 -8.72 -18.75
CA PHE A 140 -3.57 -8.18 -18.68
C PHE A 140 -3.44 -6.81 -19.33
N GLN A 141 -4.24 -6.50 -20.35
CA GLN A 141 -4.25 -5.15 -20.93
C GLN A 141 -4.82 -4.13 -19.95
N VAL A 142 -5.94 -4.46 -19.29
CA VAL A 142 -6.52 -3.60 -18.24
C VAL A 142 -5.53 -3.39 -17.10
N ALA A 143 -4.93 -4.48 -16.61
CA ALA A 143 -3.92 -4.44 -15.55
C ALA A 143 -2.69 -3.59 -15.93
N LYS A 144 -2.20 -3.74 -17.17
CA LYS A 144 -1.08 -2.95 -17.68
C LYS A 144 -1.40 -1.46 -17.71
N ILE A 145 -2.60 -1.08 -18.17
CA ILE A 145 -3.02 0.33 -18.18
C ILE A 145 -2.99 0.90 -16.75
N ALA A 146 -3.48 0.15 -15.77
CA ALA A 146 -3.47 0.56 -14.37
C ALA A 146 -2.02 0.72 -13.83
N TYR A 147 -1.13 -0.22 -14.14
CA TYR A 147 0.29 -0.13 -13.78
C TYR A 147 0.96 1.10 -14.41
N ASP A 148 0.76 1.31 -15.72
CA ASP A 148 1.36 2.43 -16.45
C ASP A 148 0.85 3.79 -15.95
N GLU A 149 -0.42 3.87 -15.53
CA GLU A 149 -0.98 5.05 -14.86
C GLU A 149 -0.34 5.26 -13.47
N MET A 150 -0.23 4.22 -12.64
CA MET A 150 0.42 4.30 -11.33
C MET A 150 1.87 4.79 -11.47
N ARG A 151 2.61 4.23 -12.43
CA ARG A 151 4.01 4.57 -12.70
C ARG A 151 4.18 6.02 -13.13
N ARG A 152 3.32 6.52 -14.04
CA ARG A 152 3.32 7.94 -14.44
C ARG A 152 3.02 8.86 -13.27
N ASN A 153 1.99 8.54 -12.48
CA ASN A 153 1.64 9.32 -11.30
C ASN A 153 2.79 9.38 -10.28
N HIS A 154 3.53 8.28 -10.12
CA HIS A 154 4.70 8.24 -9.24
C HIS A 154 5.83 9.12 -9.76
N ALA A 155 6.15 9.05 -11.06
CA ALA A 155 7.15 9.91 -11.68
C ALA A 155 6.81 11.40 -11.55
N ASP A 156 5.55 11.77 -11.83
CA ASP A 156 5.06 13.15 -11.68
C ASP A 156 5.13 13.64 -10.23
N PHE A 157 4.89 12.74 -9.27
CA PHE A 157 4.98 13.06 -7.85
C PHE A 157 6.43 13.28 -7.42
N GLN A 158 7.33 12.42 -7.86
CA GLN A 158 8.76 12.53 -7.58
C GLN A 158 9.34 13.83 -8.13
N GLN A 159 9.01 14.18 -9.38
CA GLN A 159 9.41 15.46 -9.97
C GLN A 159 8.87 16.66 -9.15
N GLY A 160 7.63 16.55 -8.66
CA GLY A 160 7.04 17.57 -7.79
C GLY A 160 7.77 17.71 -6.44
N LEU A 161 8.24 16.60 -5.87
CA LEU A 161 9.04 16.62 -4.64
C LEU A 161 10.41 17.26 -4.85
N GLU A 162 11.09 16.93 -5.95
CA GLU A 162 12.38 17.53 -6.32
C GLU A 162 12.25 19.04 -6.50
N GLY A 163 11.22 19.50 -7.22
CA GLY A 163 10.95 20.94 -7.38
C GLY A 163 10.63 21.62 -6.04
N PHE A 164 9.88 20.96 -5.15
CA PHE A 164 9.60 21.49 -3.82
C PHE A 164 10.87 21.59 -2.95
N GLU A 165 11.76 20.60 -3.03
CA GLU A 165 13.05 20.62 -2.34
C GLU A 165 13.92 21.77 -2.83
N GLU A 166 13.95 22.02 -4.15
CA GLU A 166 14.66 23.16 -4.74
C GLU A 166 14.11 24.49 -4.21
N ASP A 167 12.78 24.67 -4.24
CA ASP A 167 12.11 25.88 -3.73
C ASP A 167 12.45 26.13 -2.26
N MET A 168 12.40 25.09 -1.43
CA MET A 168 12.78 25.16 -0.01
C MET A 168 14.26 25.54 0.16
N GLY A 169 15.14 25.00 -0.67
CA GLY A 169 16.56 25.38 -0.72
C GLY A 169 16.74 26.87 -1.03
N GLN A 170 16.02 27.39 -2.03
CA GLN A 170 16.06 28.81 -2.38
C GLN A 170 15.53 29.71 -1.25
N ILE A 171 14.41 29.33 -0.62
CA ILE A 171 13.83 30.05 0.52
C ILE A 171 14.82 30.07 1.70
N SER A 172 15.43 28.93 2.03
CA SER A 172 16.44 28.81 3.08
C SER A 172 17.64 29.72 2.83
N ASN A 173 18.14 29.75 1.59
CA ASN A 173 19.25 30.62 1.20
C ASN A 173 18.86 32.10 1.31
N LYS A 174 17.67 32.49 0.86
CA LYS A 174 17.16 33.87 1.01
C LYS A 174 17.04 34.26 2.48
N ALA A 175 16.44 33.41 3.31
CA ALA A 175 16.28 33.65 4.74
C ALA A 175 17.65 33.80 5.43
N ARG A 176 18.64 32.98 5.06
CA ARG A 176 20.00 33.08 5.58
C ARG A 176 20.68 34.39 5.19
N ASN A 177 20.51 34.83 3.95
CA ASN A 177 21.07 36.10 3.48
C ASN A 177 20.44 37.28 4.22
N VAL A 178 19.11 37.30 4.36
CA VAL A 178 18.40 38.32 5.15
C VAL A 178 18.87 38.31 6.61
N ALA A 179 19.04 37.14 7.22
CA ALA A 179 19.56 37.03 8.59
C ALA A 179 20.98 37.59 8.73
N LYS A 180 21.85 37.38 7.73
CA LYS A 180 23.20 37.97 7.69
C LYS A 180 23.14 39.50 7.56
N GLU A 181 22.32 40.02 6.64
CA GLU A 181 22.14 41.46 6.46
C GLU A 181 21.63 42.12 7.75
N ILE A 182 20.65 41.52 8.43
CA ILE A 182 20.16 42.01 9.73
C ILE A 182 21.30 41.97 10.76
N HIS A 183 22.08 40.90 10.80
CA HIS A 183 23.20 40.79 11.74
C HIS A 183 24.24 41.90 11.52
N GLU A 184 24.62 42.17 10.27
CA GLU A 184 25.58 43.23 9.91
C GLU A 184 25.02 44.63 10.24
N VAL A 185 23.76 44.91 9.88
CA VAL A 185 23.08 46.18 10.16
C VAL A 185 22.88 46.42 11.66
N CYS A 186 22.66 45.37 12.46
CA CYS A 186 22.51 45.51 13.91
C CYS A 186 23.86 45.58 14.65
N THR A 187 24.93 44.99 14.12
CA THR A 187 26.24 44.97 14.81
C THR A 187 27.06 46.24 14.61
N ALA A 188 27.00 46.88 13.43
CA ALA A 188 27.75 48.11 13.17
C ALA A 188 27.35 49.31 14.09
N PRO A 189 26.05 49.63 14.30
CA PRO A 189 25.64 50.72 15.18
C PRO A 189 25.94 50.43 16.65
N CYS A 190 25.96 49.16 17.07
CA CYS A 190 26.30 48.79 18.44
C CYS A 190 27.77 49.01 18.77
N LEU A 191 28.67 48.82 17.79
CA LEU A 191 30.10 49.10 17.95
C LEU A 191 30.34 50.62 18.04
N ASP A 192 29.68 51.41 17.21
CA ASP A 192 29.77 52.87 17.24
C ASP A 192 29.20 53.45 18.54
N ALA A 193 28.05 52.95 19.01
CA ALA A 193 27.46 53.37 20.28
C ALA A 193 28.36 53.04 21.49
N LYS A 194 29.10 51.92 21.43
CA LYS A 194 30.05 51.53 22.48
C LYS A 194 31.31 52.41 22.45
N ALA A 195 31.82 52.76 21.27
CA ALA A 195 32.95 53.67 21.11
C ALA A 195 32.62 55.08 21.61
N VAL A 196 31.44 55.61 21.26
CA VAL A 196 30.95 56.91 21.76
C VAL A 196 30.83 56.91 23.28
N ARG A 197 30.26 55.85 23.86
CA ARG A 197 30.15 55.72 25.33
C ARG A 197 31.53 55.73 26.00
N ASN A 198 32.49 55.00 25.47
CA ASN A 198 33.85 54.95 26.02
C ASN A 198 34.55 56.33 25.95
N ASN A 199 34.40 57.05 24.84
CA ASN A 199 34.98 58.38 24.68
C ASN A 199 34.39 59.40 25.67
N VAL A 200 33.07 59.34 25.92
CA VAL A 200 32.41 60.20 26.94
C VAL A 200 32.93 59.91 28.34
N VAL A 201 33.06 58.62 28.70
CA VAL A 201 33.60 58.21 30.00
C VAL A 201 35.05 58.69 30.16
N GLN A 202 35.89 58.50 29.15
CA GLN A 202 37.30 58.91 29.19
C GLN A 202 37.46 60.43 29.31
N SER A 203 36.68 61.20 28.55
CA SER A 203 36.62 62.67 28.67
C SER A 203 36.20 63.12 30.07
N HIS A 204 35.19 62.47 30.66
CA HIS A 204 34.73 62.82 32.00
C HIS A 204 35.79 62.53 33.07
N VAL A 205 36.48 61.38 32.99
CA VAL A 205 37.57 61.00 33.88
C VAL A 205 38.73 61.99 33.77
N GLN A 206 39.09 62.40 32.55
CA GLN A 206 40.17 63.36 32.32
C GLN A 206 39.84 64.73 32.91
N LYS A 207 38.61 65.22 32.71
CA LYS A 207 38.14 66.47 33.32
C LYS A 207 38.14 66.42 34.85
N ARG A 208 37.74 65.28 35.45
CA ARG A 208 37.76 65.10 36.91
C ARG A 208 39.19 65.08 37.45
N THR A 209 40.10 64.44 36.72
CA THR A 209 41.53 64.39 37.06
C THR A 209 42.16 65.79 37.01
N GLU A 210 41.85 66.57 35.97
CA GLU A 210 42.31 67.94 35.82
C GLU A 210 41.80 68.85 36.95
N ASN A 211 40.52 68.72 37.30
CA ASN A 211 39.92 69.43 38.43
C ASN A 211 40.59 69.05 39.76
N MET A 212 40.88 67.77 39.97
CA MET A 212 41.57 67.29 41.17
C MET A 212 42.97 67.92 41.26
N LYS A 213 43.73 67.93 40.17
CA LYS A 213 45.06 68.58 40.12
C LYS A 213 44.97 70.06 40.50
N ARG A 214 44.00 70.80 39.95
CA ARG A 214 43.78 72.23 40.29
C ARG A 214 43.47 72.41 41.77
N ILE A 215 42.61 71.58 42.34
CA ILE A 215 42.31 71.62 43.78
C ILE A 215 43.56 71.34 44.61
N THR A 216 44.35 70.32 44.25
CA THR A 216 45.61 70.00 44.93
C THR A 216 46.61 71.16 44.86
N THR A 217 46.77 71.79 43.69
CA THR A 217 47.64 72.96 43.54
C THR A 217 47.17 74.13 44.39
N LEU A 218 45.87 74.41 44.42
CA LEU A 218 45.32 75.46 45.29
C LEU A 218 45.55 75.14 46.78
N LEU A 219 45.34 73.89 47.20
CA LEU A 219 45.58 73.48 48.59
C LEU A 219 47.07 73.59 48.97
N GLN A 220 47.99 73.25 48.07
CA GLN A 220 49.44 73.45 48.27
C GLN A 220 49.78 74.94 48.46
N GLN A 221 49.20 75.82 47.64
CA GLN A 221 49.38 77.27 47.79
C GLN A 221 48.92 77.80 49.16
N PHE A 222 47.87 77.20 49.75
CA PHE A 222 47.38 77.57 51.09
C PHE A 222 48.17 76.94 52.25
N THR A 223 49.06 75.97 52.01
CA THR A 223 49.86 75.33 53.07
C THR A 223 51.30 75.81 53.11
N GLU A 224 51.72 76.62 52.14
CA GLU A 224 53.04 77.25 52.08
C GLU A 224 53.06 78.72 52.57
N ASP A 225 51.90 79.25 53.00
CA ASP A 225 51.73 80.50 53.76
C ASP A 225 51.49 80.22 55.26
#